data_AF-A0A2W6DHK4-F1
#
_entry.id   AF-A0A2W6DHK4-F1
#
_cell.length_a   1.000
_cell.length_b   1.000
_cell.length_c   1.000
_cell.angle_alpha   90.00
_cell.angle_beta   90.00
_cell.angle_gamma   90.00
#
_symmetry.space_group_name_H-M   'P 1'
#
loop_
_entity.id
_entity.type
_entity.pdbx_description
1 polymer ?
#
loop_
_entity_poly.entity_id
_entity_poly.type
_entity_poly.pdbx_seq_one_letter_code
_entity_poly.pdbx_strand_id
1 'polypeptide(L)'
;MMRVWITALGLLLVAGCTGQSPSAGQSPSAGQNPSTGQNSSTGQSPGSGQSPSSPNPAAPNQSGPPDCRRTVNRADDVSAALNAASPGSTVCFTGHDLADTDIAMNRPGSANAAIRLFADGASVRSIHISADHVIVEGFTVAGGDGLFAKGTDLAIRHNTVQDTQRSGITCDPCQNSIIEDNTVHHVATAGIWISGQQIAVRHNAVSGTVARDNGDADGMRFFGNGHRITDNTITDISATGYANPPHPDCFQTYDSNGPPTYDVAIVGNTCRNVDAQCLIATGDRSGNRAAPTGGPSISFIGNTCASNGAQAVNLRSWPNVELRDNKISGPNITRGIIIIDGSTGCVVVGNTTADGKPTVDIDNSSRQGSQVEHNSPG
;
A
#
# COMPACT_ATOMS: atom_id res chain seq x y z
N MET A 1 -1.37 -35.60 -45.74
CA MET A 1 -2.33 -35.44 -44.63
C MET A 1 -2.09 -34.09 -43.98
N MET A 2 -3.04 -33.17 -44.08
CA MET A 2 -3.38 -32.13 -43.10
C MET A 2 -4.41 -31.22 -43.78
N ARG A 3 -5.66 -31.34 -43.34
CA ARG A 3 -6.76 -30.45 -43.70
C ARG A 3 -6.67 -29.22 -42.79
N VAL A 4 -6.48 -28.05 -43.38
CA VAL A 4 -6.63 -26.76 -42.69
C VAL A 4 -8.10 -26.34 -42.85
N TRP A 5 -8.80 -26.20 -41.72
CA TRP A 5 -10.13 -25.61 -41.65
C TRP A 5 -9.96 -24.12 -41.36
N ILE A 6 -10.42 -23.27 -42.28
CA ILE A 6 -10.62 -21.84 -42.06
C ILE A 6 -12.11 -21.66 -41.82
N THR A 7 -12.52 -21.44 -40.56
CA THR A 7 -13.86 -21.00 -40.21
C THR A 7 -13.87 -19.49 -40.06
N ALA A 8 -14.59 -18.84 -40.96
CA ALA A 8 -14.90 -17.41 -40.95
C ALA A 8 -15.82 -17.09 -39.76
N LEU A 9 -15.44 -16.08 -38.96
CA LEU A 9 -16.32 -15.48 -37.96
C LEU A 9 -16.95 -14.22 -38.56
N GLY A 10 -18.27 -14.26 -38.72
CA GLY A 10 -19.08 -13.18 -39.26
C GLY A 10 -19.11 -11.97 -38.33
N LEU A 11 -18.81 -10.83 -38.92
CA LEU A 11 -18.94 -9.49 -38.37
C LEU A 11 -20.43 -9.10 -38.36
N LEU A 12 -21.04 -8.88 -37.20
CA LEU A 12 -22.36 -8.23 -37.11
C LEU A 12 -22.17 -6.76 -36.74
N LEU A 13 -22.33 -5.90 -37.75
CA LEU A 13 -22.47 -4.44 -37.63
C LEU A 13 -23.94 -4.12 -37.31
N VAL A 14 -24.18 -3.37 -36.24
CA VAL A 14 -25.46 -2.67 -36.03
C VAL A 14 -25.15 -1.18 -35.84
N ALA A 15 -25.39 -0.41 -36.91
CA ALA A 15 -25.68 1.02 -36.84
C ALA A 15 -27.03 1.19 -36.12
N GLY A 16 -27.30 2.17 -35.26
CA GLY A 16 -26.94 3.57 -35.29
C GLY A 16 -28.25 4.35 -35.31
N CYS A 17 -28.61 5.05 -34.23
CA CYS A 17 -29.66 6.08 -34.25
C CYS A 17 -29.29 7.22 -33.28
N THR A 18 -29.36 8.41 -33.86
CA THR A 18 -29.08 9.76 -33.38
C THR A 18 -30.18 10.30 -32.45
N GLY A 19 -29.82 11.18 -31.50
CA GLY A 19 -30.81 11.92 -30.70
C GLY A 19 -30.22 13.02 -29.80
N GLN A 20 -30.03 14.19 -30.41
CA GLN A 20 -29.85 15.57 -29.90
C GLN A 20 -29.95 15.92 -28.40
N SER A 21 -28.98 16.74 -27.96
CA SER A 21 -29.06 17.70 -26.84
C SER A 21 -29.90 18.94 -27.18
N PRO A 22 -30.43 19.66 -26.17
CA PRO A 22 -30.04 21.05 -25.92
C PRO A 22 -29.84 21.32 -24.40
N SER A 23 -28.76 21.96 -23.95
CA SER A 23 -28.42 23.40 -23.94
C SER A 23 -28.64 24.08 -22.57
N ALA A 24 -27.54 24.70 -22.12
CA ALA A 24 -27.27 25.65 -21.05
C ALA A 24 -28.40 26.34 -20.25
N GLY A 25 -28.13 26.55 -18.95
CA GLY A 25 -28.89 27.50 -18.12
C GLY A 25 -28.38 27.69 -16.68
N GLN A 26 -27.33 28.50 -16.51
CA GLN A 26 -27.08 29.49 -15.45
C GLN A 26 -27.03 29.11 -13.94
N SER A 27 -25.85 29.37 -13.34
CA SER A 27 -25.68 29.75 -11.92
C SER A 27 -26.27 31.14 -11.63
N PRO A 28 -26.55 31.42 -10.34
CA PRO A 28 -25.97 32.63 -9.76
C PRO A 28 -25.39 32.45 -8.34
N SER A 29 -24.21 33.05 -8.20
CA SER A 29 -23.74 33.96 -7.16
C SER A 29 -23.65 33.57 -5.68
N ALA A 30 -22.42 33.75 -5.22
CA ALA A 30 -21.93 33.99 -3.88
C ALA A 30 -22.76 34.98 -3.03
N GLY A 31 -22.74 34.74 -1.72
CA GLY A 31 -23.31 35.65 -0.72
C GLY A 31 -22.85 35.33 0.72
N GLN A 32 -21.66 35.83 1.06
CA GLN A 32 -21.27 36.44 2.34
C GLN A 32 -21.21 35.61 3.64
N ASN A 33 -19.99 35.59 4.17
CA ASN A 33 -19.62 35.37 5.57
C ASN A 33 -19.64 36.73 6.32
N PRO A 34 -19.97 36.75 7.61
CA PRO A 34 -19.17 37.52 8.59
C PRO A 34 -18.89 36.67 9.84
N SER A 35 -17.63 36.34 10.11
CA SER A 35 -16.71 37.07 10.99
C SER A 35 -17.01 37.01 12.50
N THR A 36 -16.08 36.37 13.21
CA THR A 36 -15.42 36.82 14.45
C THR A 36 -16.27 37.05 15.71
N GLY A 37 -16.08 36.15 16.67
CA GLY A 37 -16.23 36.43 18.10
C GLY A 37 -15.04 35.84 18.87
N GLN A 38 -14.06 36.69 19.20
CA GLN A 38 -13.00 36.42 20.18
C GLN A 38 -13.47 36.82 21.58
N ASN A 39 -13.20 35.98 22.59
CA ASN A 39 -12.60 36.36 23.88
C ASN A 39 -12.27 35.07 24.66
N SER A 40 -11.00 34.72 24.87
CA SER A 40 -10.10 35.19 25.94
C SER A 40 -10.46 34.62 27.32
N SER A 41 -9.73 33.57 27.72
CA SER A 41 -8.87 33.49 28.94
C SER A 41 -9.68 33.16 30.21
N THR A 42 -9.27 32.35 31.18
CA THR A 42 -7.98 32.00 31.81
C THR A 42 -8.16 30.70 32.61
N GLY A 43 -7.13 29.89 32.79
CA GLY A 43 -7.13 28.83 33.82
C GLY A 43 -5.90 27.93 33.78
N GLN A 44 -4.86 28.32 34.52
CA GLN A 44 -3.65 27.53 34.75
C GLN A 44 -3.90 26.31 35.67
N SER A 45 -3.12 25.26 35.37
CA SER A 45 -2.77 24.01 36.09
C SER A 45 -2.63 24.10 37.64
N PRO A 46 -2.56 22.97 38.42
CA PRO A 46 -1.72 21.80 38.12
C PRO A 46 -2.24 20.41 38.58
N GLY A 47 -1.62 19.35 38.06
CA GLY A 47 -1.81 17.99 38.58
C GLY A 47 -0.97 16.94 37.85
N SER A 48 0.29 16.80 38.28
CA SER A 48 1.22 15.76 37.86
C SER A 48 0.72 14.36 38.23
N GLY A 49 0.39 13.54 37.24
CA GLY A 49 0.16 12.09 37.39
C GLY A 49 1.19 11.34 36.56
N GLN A 50 2.23 10.83 37.22
CA GLN A 50 3.16 9.86 36.63
C GLN A 50 2.44 8.51 36.46
N SER A 51 2.49 7.97 35.25
CA SER A 51 2.22 6.56 34.97
C SER A 51 3.32 6.02 34.03
N PRO A 52 3.69 4.75 34.13
CA PRO A 52 5.05 4.29 33.85
C PRO A 52 5.29 4.07 32.36
N SER A 53 6.40 4.61 31.88
CA SER A 53 6.97 4.38 30.55
C SER A 53 7.45 2.93 30.41
N SER A 54 6.78 2.16 29.54
CA SER A 54 7.35 0.95 28.95
C SER A 54 8.46 1.35 27.95
N PRO A 55 9.54 0.56 27.85
CA PRO A 55 10.73 0.94 27.09
C PRO A 55 10.47 0.81 25.58
N ASN A 56 10.36 1.96 24.92
CA ASN A 56 10.49 2.07 23.48
C ASN A 56 11.99 1.92 23.14
N PRO A 57 12.42 0.98 22.28
CA PRO A 57 13.78 1.04 21.75
C PRO A 57 13.88 2.30 20.90
N ALA A 58 14.65 3.27 21.40
CA ALA A 58 14.85 4.56 20.77
C ALA A 58 15.29 4.39 19.31
N ALA A 59 14.53 4.99 18.40
CA ALA A 59 15.00 5.27 17.04
C ALA A 59 16.28 6.13 17.15
N PRO A 60 17.40 5.74 16.53
CA PRO A 60 18.56 6.61 16.48
C PRO A 60 18.25 7.76 15.54
N ASN A 61 17.88 8.90 16.12
CA ASN A 61 17.79 10.19 15.47
C ASN A 61 19.22 10.61 15.05
N GLN A 62 19.70 10.15 13.89
CA GLN A 62 21.05 10.46 13.41
C GLN A 62 21.08 11.81 12.69
N SER A 63 21.24 12.88 13.45
CA SER A 63 21.61 14.22 12.97
C SER A 63 23.15 14.37 12.91
N GLY A 64 23.78 13.57 12.05
CA GLY A 64 25.21 13.67 11.73
C GLY A 64 25.50 13.02 10.37
N PRO A 65 26.53 13.47 9.63
CA PRO A 65 26.89 12.85 8.36
C PRO A 65 27.20 11.37 8.56
N PRO A 66 26.79 10.49 7.63
CA PRO A 66 27.02 9.05 7.74
C PRO A 66 28.52 8.73 7.85
N ASP A 67 28.86 7.74 8.69
CA ASP A 67 30.22 7.19 8.72
C ASP A 67 30.44 6.31 7.49
N CYS A 68 30.85 6.94 6.38
CA CYS A 68 31.07 6.29 5.10
C CYS A 68 32.39 5.51 5.10
N ARG A 69 32.30 4.19 5.25
CA ARG A 69 33.47 3.31 5.07
C ARG A 69 33.92 3.24 3.61
N ARG A 70 32.99 3.44 2.68
CA ARG A 70 33.25 3.54 1.23
C ARG A 70 32.30 4.56 0.62
N THR A 71 32.83 5.42 -0.24
CA THR A 71 32.03 6.33 -1.07
C THR A 71 32.11 5.88 -2.53
N VAL A 72 30.97 5.85 -3.20
CA VAL A 72 30.79 5.50 -4.61
C VAL A 72 30.17 6.70 -5.31
N ASN A 73 30.83 7.18 -6.36
CA ASN A 73 30.37 8.32 -7.15
C ASN A 73 30.43 8.11 -8.66
N ARG A 74 30.75 6.89 -9.09
CA ARG A 74 30.81 6.48 -10.50
C ARG A 74 30.18 5.10 -10.64
N ALA A 75 29.43 4.89 -11.71
CA ALA A 75 28.77 3.63 -12.01
C ALA A 75 29.72 2.42 -11.96
N ASP A 76 30.90 2.55 -12.56
CA ASP A 76 31.90 1.46 -12.66
C ASP A 76 32.41 0.97 -11.29
N ASP A 77 32.35 1.82 -10.26
CA ASP A 77 32.83 1.49 -8.92
C ASP A 77 31.79 0.76 -8.06
N VAL A 78 30.51 0.76 -8.47
CA VAL A 78 29.38 0.22 -7.69
C VAL A 78 29.60 -1.26 -7.38
N SER A 79 29.80 -2.10 -8.39
CA SER A 79 29.94 -3.55 -8.20
C SER A 79 31.12 -3.90 -7.29
N ALA A 80 32.27 -3.25 -7.48
CA ALA A 80 33.46 -3.48 -6.65
C ALA A 80 33.22 -3.07 -5.19
N ALA A 81 32.55 -1.94 -4.95
CA ALA A 81 32.23 -1.47 -3.61
C ALA A 81 31.25 -2.41 -2.88
N LEU A 82 30.18 -2.84 -3.56
CA LEU A 82 29.20 -3.77 -3.00
C LEU A 82 29.82 -5.14 -2.69
N ASN A 83 30.68 -5.64 -3.57
CA ASN A 83 31.40 -6.91 -3.35
C ASN A 83 32.40 -6.85 -2.20
N ALA A 84 32.93 -5.67 -1.86
CA ALA A 84 33.84 -5.47 -0.73
C ALA A 84 33.13 -5.19 0.60
N ALA A 85 31.81 -4.97 0.59
CA ALA A 85 31.04 -4.68 1.79
C ALA A 85 31.11 -5.85 2.80
N SER A 86 31.18 -5.50 4.08
CA SER A 86 31.21 -6.45 5.20
C SER A 86 30.18 -6.05 6.26
N PRO A 87 29.70 -6.97 7.11
CA PRO A 87 28.79 -6.64 8.20
C PRO A 87 29.24 -5.39 8.97
N GLY A 88 28.33 -4.43 9.16
CA GLY A 88 28.58 -3.15 9.81
C GLY A 88 29.18 -2.06 8.91
N SER A 89 29.45 -2.35 7.64
CA SER A 89 29.92 -1.32 6.69
C SER A 89 28.78 -0.43 6.20
N THR A 90 29.07 0.86 6.06
CA THR A 90 28.26 1.81 5.30
C THR A 90 28.92 2.07 3.96
N VAL A 91 28.18 1.83 2.87
CA VAL A 91 28.53 2.22 1.51
C VAL A 91 27.67 3.42 1.13
N CYS A 92 28.33 4.56 0.93
CA CYS A 92 27.69 5.83 0.59
C CYS A 92 27.71 6.06 -0.92
N PHE A 93 26.56 6.44 -1.47
CA PHE A 93 26.37 6.74 -2.89
C PHE A 93 26.13 8.23 -3.04
N THR A 94 26.91 8.88 -3.90
CA THR A 94 26.91 10.33 -4.07
C THR A 94 27.13 10.71 -5.53
N GLY A 95 26.68 11.89 -5.94
CA GLY A 95 26.89 12.39 -7.31
C GLY A 95 25.83 11.93 -8.31
N HIS A 96 25.91 12.47 -9.51
CA HIS A 96 24.89 12.31 -10.56
C HIS A 96 25.17 11.17 -11.54
N ASP A 97 26.41 10.66 -11.58
CA ASP A 97 26.87 9.62 -12.52
C ASP A 97 26.32 8.21 -12.21
N LEU A 98 25.32 8.12 -11.33
CA LEU A 98 24.69 6.88 -10.88
C LEU A 98 23.27 6.69 -11.44
N ALA A 99 22.70 7.68 -12.12
CA ALA A 99 21.29 7.70 -12.51
C ALA A 99 20.86 6.48 -13.35
N ASP A 100 21.73 5.99 -14.23
CA ASP A 100 21.46 4.82 -15.08
C ASP A 100 21.94 3.49 -14.48
N THR A 101 22.43 3.52 -13.24
CA THR A 101 23.07 2.37 -12.58
C THR A 101 22.07 1.55 -11.79
N ASP A 102 22.20 0.21 -11.86
CA ASP A 102 21.51 -0.68 -10.94
C ASP A 102 22.42 -1.05 -9.76
N ILE A 103 21.88 -1.00 -8.55
CA ILE A 103 22.54 -1.49 -7.35
C ILE A 103 22.11 -2.94 -7.13
N ALA A 104 23.07 -3.86 -7.00
CA ALA A 104 22.80 -5.27 -6.68
C ALA A 104 23.56 -5.70 -5.43
N MET A 105 22.86 -5.82 -4.29
CA MET A 105 23.43 -6.29 -3.03
C MET A 105 23.10 -7.75 -2.77
N ASN A 106 24.13 -8.59 -2.78
CA ASN A 106 24.02 -10.04 -2.53
C ASN A 106 24.80 -10.49 -1.28
N ARG A 107 25.47 -9.56 -0.58
CA ARG A 107 26.25 -9.89 0.62
C ARG A 107 25.40 -9.60 1.86
N PRO A 108 25.22 -10.58 2.77
CA PRO A 108 24.49 -10.35 4.00
C PRO A 108 25.34 -9.55 4.99
N GLY A 109 24.66 -8.74 5.79
CA GLY A 109 25.20 -8.26 7.07
C GLY A 109 25.12 -9.36 8.14
N SER A 110 24.95 -8.92 9.38
CA SER A 110 24.58 -9.79 10.50
C SER A 110 23.59 -9.06 11.41
N ALA A 111 22.87 -9.79 12.26
CA ALA A 111 21.89 -9.22 13.19
C ALA A 111 22.40 -8.05 14.05
N ASN A 112 23.71 -8.03 14.36
CA ASN A 112 24.33 -6.95 15.14
C ASN A 112 25.17 -5.97 14.31
N ALA A 113 25.27 -6.19 13.00
CA ALA A 113 26.10 -5.40 12.11
C ALA A 113 25.53 -5.48 10.67
N ALA A 114 24.42 -4.79 10.44
CA ALA A 114 23.83 -4.69 9.12
C ALA A 114 24.78 -3.99 8.13
N ILE A 115 24.66 -4.30 6.84
CA ILE A 115 25.29 -3.50 5.78
C ILE A 115 24.34 -2.35 5.45
N ARG A 116 24.83 -1.10 5.51
CA ARG A 116 24.05 0.08 5.17
C ARG A 116 24.43 0.59 3.78
N LEU A 117 23.46 0.64 2.89
CA LEU A 117 23.52 1.37 1.64
C LEU A 117 22.85 2.72 1.88
N PHE A 118 23.63 3.78 1.76
CA PHE A 118 23.18 5.13 2.09
C PHE A 118 23.37 6.06 0.91
N ALA A 119 22.35 6.86 0.61
CA ALA A 119 22.43 8.00 -0.28
C ALA A 119 21.82 9.22 0.41
N ASP A 120 22.24 10.41 -0.03
CA ASP A 120 21.53 11.67 0.26
C ASP A 120 20.87 12.15 -1.04
N GLY A 121 19.82 11.45 -1.44
CA GLY A 121 19.05 11.71 -2.65
C GLY A 121 19.71 11.27 -3.96
N ALA A 122 20.86 10.57 -3.92
CA ALA A 122 21.53 10.08 -5.13
C ALA A 122 20.58 9.22 -5.98
N SER A 123 20.51 9.52 -7.27
CA SER A 123 19.62 8.83 -8.20
C SER A 123 20.26 7.55 -8.74
N VAL A 124 19.48 6.48 -8.79
CA VAL A 124 19.83 5.20 -9.40
C VAL A 124 18.64 4.68 -10.20
N ARG A 125 18.92 3.77 -11.14
CA ARG A 125 17.90 3.20 -12.02
C ARG A 125 17.05 2.17 -11.30
N SER A 126 17.71 1.22 -10.63
CA SER A 126 17.06 0.14 -9.86
C SER A 126 17.91 -0.26 -8.66
N ILE A 127 17.27 -0.86 -7.66
CA ILE A 127 17.97 -1.49 -6.52
C ILE A 127 17.44 -2.91 -6.36
N HIS A 128 18.35 -3.88 -6.28
CA HIS A 128 18.05 -5.28 -6.06
C HIS A 128 18.83 -5.80 -4.85
N ILE A 129 18.12 -6.21 -3.80
CA ILE A 129 18.67 -6.80 -2.58
C ILE A 129 18.29 -8.28 -2.53
N SER A 130 19.30 -9.14 -2.40
CA SER A 130 19.15 -10.58 -2.21
C SER A 130 20.11 -11.03 -1.11
N ALA A 131 19.83 -10.58 0.10
CA ALA A 131 20.70 -10.72 1.26
C ALA A 131 19.91 -10.49 2.55
N ASP A 132 20.46 -10.87 3.70
CA ASP A 132 19.91 -10.56 5.02
C ASP A 132 20.64 -9.39 5.67
N HIS A 133 20.01 -8.70 6.62
CA HIS A 133 20.62 -7.64 7.43
C HIS A 133 21.17 -6.49 6.58
N VAL A 134 20.32 -5.94 5.70
CA VAL A 134 20.67 -4.81 4.81
C VAL A 134 19.72 -3.64 5.05
N ILE A 135 20.30 -2.45 5.17
CA ILE A 135 19.58 -1.18 5.27
C ILE A 135 19.77 -0.44 3.94
N VAL A 136 18.68 -0.04 3.29
CA VAL A 136 18.66 0.80 2.08
C VAL A 136 17.99 2.12 2.42
N GLU A 137 18.74 3.22 2.29
CA GLU A 137 18.33 4.49 2.83
C GLU A 137 18.69 5.69 1.95
N GLY A 138 17.72 6.58 1.74
CA GLY A 138 17.95 7.91 1.17
C GLY A 138 18.15 7.95 -0.34
N PHE A 139 17.83 6.88 -1.08
CA PHE A 139 17.97 6.85 -2.53
C PHE A 139 16.81 7.53 -3.25
N THR A 140 17.11 8.07 -4.43
CA THR A 140 16.10 8.28 -5.48
C THR A 140 16.20 7.11 -6.48
N VAL A 141 15.17 6.27 -6.57
CA VAL A 141 15.10 5.17 -7.54
C VAL A 141 14.14 5.57 -8.66
N ALA A 142 14.62 5.70 -9.89
CA ALA A 142 13.82 6.26 -10.98
C ALA A 142 13.99 5.54 -12.32
N GLY A 143 12.89 5.37 -13.05
CA GLY A 143 12.89 4.96 -14.46
C GLY A 143 13.16 3.48 -14.74
N GLY A 144 13.86 2.77 -13.84
CA GLY A 144 14.18 1.35 -13.94
C GLY A 144 13.08 0.43 -13.40
N ASP A 145 13.48 -0.75 -12.92
CA ASP A 145 12.52 -1.75 -12.44
C ASP A 145 11.82 -1.28 -11.17
N GLY A 146 12.57 -0.68 -10.24
CA GLY A 146 12.12 -0.32 -8.89
C GLY A 146 13.12 -0.78 -7.82
N LEU A 147 12.67 -0.86 -6.57
CA LEU A 147 13.43 -1.36 -5.42
C LEU A 147 12.91 -2.75 -5.04
N PHE A 148 13.66 -3.79 -5.40
CA PHE A 148 13.33 -5.19 -5.14
C PHE A 148 14.21 -5.74 -4.04
N ALA A 149 13.59 -6.37 -3.06
CA ALA A 149 14.26 -6.95 -1.92
C ALA A 149 13.71 -8.34 -1.62
N LYS A 150 14.60 -9.22 -1.19
CA LYS A 150 14.28 -10.51 -0.57
C LYS A 150 15.33 -10.84 0.48
N GLY A 151 14.89 -11.42 1.58
CA GLY A 151 15.74 -11.75 2.74
C GLY A 151 15.11 -11.36 4.07
N THR A 152 15.91 -11.45 5.12
CA THR A 152 15.51 -11.26 6.52
C THR A 152 16.14 -10.01 7.10
N ASP A 153 15.43 -9.34 8.01
CA ASP A 153 15.94 -8.18 8.75
C ASP A 153 16.42 -7.07 7.80
N LEU A 154 15.54 -6.71 6.87
CA LEU A 154 15.76 -5.62 5.92
C LEU A 154 15.11 -4.34 6.41
N ALA A 155 15.77 -3.20 6.20
CA ALA A 155 15.17 -1.88 6.40
C ALA A 155 15.25 -1.07 5.11
N ILE A 156 14.09 -0.73 4.54
CA ILE A 156 13.96 0.11 3.35
C ILE A 156 13.30 1.41 3.78
N ARG A 157 14.08 2.49 3.86
CA ARG A 157 13.59 3.74 4.46
C ARG A 157 14.05 5.02 3.80
N HIS A 158 13.24 6.08 3.90
CA HIS A 158 13.59 7.40 3.39
C HIS A 158 13.97 7.42 1.90
N ASN A 159 13.47 6.47 1.11
CA ASN A 159 13.72 6.45 -0.33
C ASN A 159 12.58 7.16 -1.07
N THR A 160 12.92 7.76 -2.22
CA THR A 160 11.96 8.20 -3.22
C THR A 160 12.00 7.21 -4.38
N VAL A 161 10.88 6.58 -4.71
CA VAL A 161 10.78 5.59 -5.80
C VAL A 161 9.74 6.07 -6.81
N GLN A 162 10.14 6.25 -8.07
CA GLN A 162 9.24 6.84 -9.06
C GLN A 162 9.46 6.37 -10.50
N ASP A 163 8.43 6.54 -11.33
CA ASP A 163 8.49 6.32 -12.78
C ASP A 163 9.00 4.92 -13.18
N THR A 164 8.77 3.93 -12.31
CA THR A 164 9.31 2.58 -12.49
C THR A 164 8.54 1.79 -13.54
N GLN A 165 9.22 0.82 -14.15
CA GLN A 165 8.65 -0.08 -15.14
C GLN A 165 7.85 -1.23 -14.50
N ARG A 166 8.09 -1.51 -13.21
CA ARG A 166 7.40 -2.52 -12.40
C ARG A 166 6.94 -1.89 -11.08
N SER A 167 6.63 -2.70 -10.07
CA SER A 167 6.29 -2.24 -8.71
C SER A 167 7.34 -1.31 -8.12
N GLY A 168 6.91 -0.36 -7.29
CA GLY A 168 7.81 0.61 -6.65
C GLY A 168 8.77 -0.06 -5.67
N ILE A 169 8.24 -0.50 -4.53
CA ILE A 169 9.01 -1.25 -3.53
C ILE A 169 8.43 -2.67 -3.44
N THR A 170 9.26 -3.68 -3.66
CA THR A 170 8.87 -5.09 -3.53
C THR A 170 9.72 -5.77 -2.46
N CYS A 171 9.09 -6.44 -1.51
CA CYS A 171 9.74 -7.31 -0.52
C CYS A 171 9.12 -8.71 -0.64
N ASP A 172 9.78 -9.61 -1.39
CA ASP A 172 9.20 -10.92 -1.76
C ASP A 172 10.24 -12.04 -2.00
N PRO A 173 10.27 -13.08 -1.14
CA PRO A 173 9.75 -13.08 0.22
C PRO A 173 10.68 -12.31 1.16
N CYS A 174 10.10 -11.69 2.19
CA CYS A 174 10.82 -11.04 3.27
C CYS A 174 10.38 -11.53 4.65
N GLN A 175 11.29 -11.47 5.61
CA GLN A 175 11.00 -11.80 7.01
C GLN A 175 11.57 -10.76 7.98
N ASN A 176 10.80 -10.38 9.01
CA ASN A 176 11.26 -9.45 10.06
C ASN A 176 11.81 -8.13 9.49
N SER A 177 11.16 -7.60 8.46
CA SER A 177 11.64 -6.45 7.70
C SER A 177 10.77 -5.22 7.92
N ILE A 178 11.33 -4.04 7.68
CA ILE A 178 10.66 -2.75 7.80
C ILE A 178 10.73 -1.99 6.47
N ILE A 179 9.60 -1.44 6.04
CA ILE A 179 9.48 -0.49 4.95
C ILE A 179 8.86 0.78 5.53
N GLU A 180 9.65 1.85 5.70
CA GLU A 180 9.17 3.04 6.40
C GLU A 180 9.58 4.36 5.76
N ASP A 181 8.74 5.38 5.88
CA ASP A 181 9.06 6.75 5.50
C ASP A 181 9.54 6.89 4.04
N ASN A 182 9.06 6.04 3.13
CA ASN A 182 9.35 6.14 1.70
C ASN A 182 8.26 6.94 0.98
N THR A 183 8.66 7.64 -0.08
CA THR A 183 7.75 8.25 -1.05
C THR A 183 7.76 7.41 -2.33
N VAL A 184 6.61 6.90 -2.74
CA VAL A 184 6.43 6.08 -3.93
C VAL A 184 5.42 6.75 -4.85
N HIS A 185 5.84 7.12 -6.06
CA HIS A 185 5.01 7.92 -6.96
C HIS A 185 5.09 7.46 -8.40
N HIS A 186 3.96 7.31 -9.08
CA HIS A 186 3.93 7.02 -10.52
C HIS A 186 4.70 5.74 -10.91
N VAL A 187 4.54 4.70 -10.09
CA VAL A 187 5.14 3.38 -10.29
C VAL A 187 4.14 2.43 -10.95
N ALA A 188 4.61 1.38 -11.62
CA ALA A 188 3.72 0.43 -12.28
C ALA A 188 3.21 -0.66 -11.32
N THR A 189 2.05 -1.26 -11.63
CA THR A 189 1.50 -2.47 -10.96
C THR A 189 1.06 -2.28 -9.51
N ALA A 190 1.99 -1.99 -8.61
CA ALA A 190 1.72 -1.75 -7.20
C ALA A 190 2.74 -0.77 -6.62
N GLY A 191 2.29 0.15 -5.78
CA GLY A 191 3.16 1.03 -5.01
C GLY A 191 4.16 0.24 -4.17
N ILE A 192 3.60 -0.55 -3.24
CA ILE A 192 4.36 -1.43 -2.36
C ILE A 192 3.81 -2.86 -2.48
N TRP A 193 4.68 -3.85 -2.68
CA TRP A 193 4.34 -5.26 -2.68
C TRP A 193 5.08 -5.98 -1.57
N ILE A 194 4.37 -6.60 -0.63
CA ILE A 194 4.98 -7.40 0.43
C ILE A 194 4.48 -8.85 0.41
N SER A 195 5.40 -9.76 0.64
CA SER A 195 5.16 -11.19 0.75
C SER A 195 6.10 -11.78 1.79
N GLY A 196 5.59 -12.58 2.74
CA GLY A 196 6.42 -13.30 3.71
C GLY A 196 5.90 -13.25 5.14
N GLN A 197 6.75 -12.89 6.11
CA GLN A 197 6.38 -12.87 7.52
C GLN A 197 6.87 -11.63 8.26
N GLN A 198 6.05 -11.10 9.18
CA GLN A 198 6.47 -10.08 10.15
C GLN A 198 7.10 -8.85 9.48
N ILE A 199 6.43 -8.34 8.46
CA ILE A 199 6.85 -7.12 7.75
C ILE A 199 6.08 -5.93 8.32
N ALA A 200 6.79 -4.92 8.81
CA ALA A 200 6.22 -3.65 9.20
C ALA A 200 6.28 -2.67 8.02
N VAL A 201 5.16 -2.07 7.66
CA VAL A 201 5.06 -1.06 6.60
C VAL A 201 4.40 0.17 7.19
N ARG A 202 5.15 1.26 7.37
CA ARG A 202 4.63 2.44 8.08
C ARG A 202 5.08 3.79 7.52
N HIS A 203 4.21 4.79 7.65
CA HIS A 203 4.52 6.17 7.24
C HIS A 203 4.98 6.33 5.78
N ASN A 204 4.63 5.39 4.91
CA ASN A 204 4.92 5.53 3.48
C ASN A 204 3.82 6.36 2.80
N ALA A 205 4.22 7.16 1.82
CA ALA A 205 3.32 7.88 0.93
C ALA A 205 3.35 7.21 -0.45
N VAL A 206 2.22 6.65 -0.90
CA VAL A 206 2.06 6.03 -2.21
C VAL A 206 1.07 6.85 -3.02
N SER A 207 1.42 7.19 -4.27
CA SER A 207 0.50 7.93 -5.13
C SER A 207 0.67 7.64 -6.61
N GLY A 208 -0.43 7.78 -7.36
CA GLY A 208 -0.39 7.74 -8.82
C GLY A 208 0.11 6.42 -9.42
N THR A 209 -0.05 5.27 -8.76
CA THR A 209 0.28 3.97 -9.36
C THR A 209 -0.40 3.84 -10.73
N VAL A 210 0.31 3.30 -11.73
CA VAL A 210 -0.18 3.12 -13.08
C VAL A 210 -0.25 1.67 -13.50
N ALA A 211 -1.19 1.37 -14.37
CA ALA A 211 -1.24 0.07 -15.02
C ALA A 211 -0.30 0.02 -16.22
N ARG A 212 0.37 -1.11 -16.37
CA ARG A 212 1.14 -1.44 -17.58
C ARG A 212 0.74 -2.81 -18.07
N ASP A 213 0.77 -3.02 -19.38
CA ASP A 213 0.47 -4.30 -20.05
C ASP A 213 -0.90 -4.92 -19.68
N ASN A 214 -1.94 -4.09 -19.51
CA ASN A 214 -3.26 -4.49 -19.00
C ASN A 214 -3.23 -5.10 -17.58
N GLY A 215 -2.17 -4.79 -16.82
CA GLY A 215 -2.07 -5.13 -15.40
C GLY A 215 -2.89 -4.19 -14.53
N ASP A 216 -2.68 -4.33 -13.22
CA ASP A 216 -3.39 -3.53 -12.22
C ASP A 216 -2.61 -2.27 -11.83
N ALA A 217 -3.20 -1.46 -10.94
CA ALA A 217 -2.60 -0.25 -10.42
C ALA A 217 -2.88 -0.07 -8.91
N ASP A 218 -2.39 -0.98 -8.07
CA ASP A 218 -2.68 -0.94 -6.63
C ASP A 218 -1.78 0.04 -5.85
N GLY A 219 -2.27 0.53 -4.72
CA GLY A 219 -1.43 1.20 -3.73
C GLY A 219 -0.49 0.20 -3.06
N MET A 220 -1.05 -0.85 -2.47
CA MET A 220 -0.29 -1.88 -1.77
C MET A 220 -0.88 -3.28 -1.94
N ARG A 221 -0.01 -4.25 -2.21
CA ARG A 221 -0.33 -5.67 -2.20
C ARG A 221 0.38 -6.39 -1.06
N PHE A 222 -0.31 -7.30 -0.38
CA PHE A 222 0.22 -7.98 0.80
C PHE A 222 -0.14 -9.47 0.83
N PHE A 223 0.84 -10.32 1.17
CA PHE A 223 0.68 -11.77 1.25
C PHE A 223 1.49 -12.36 2.40
N GLY A 224 0.94 -13.35 3.10
CA GLY A 224 1.60 -13.97 4.23
C GLY A 224 1.13 -13.41 5.57
N ASN A 225 1.97 -13.44 6.60
CA ASN A 225 1.47 -13.31 7.97
C ASN A 225 2.28 -12.41 8.90
N GLY A 226 1.63 -11.96 9.97
CA GLY A 226 2.25 -11.13 11.01
C GLY A 226 2.56 -9.70 10.55
N HIS A 227 1.99 -9.26 9.42
CA HIS A 227 2.25 -7.94 8.87
C HIS A 227 1.60 -6.83 9.70
N ARG A 228 2.30 -5.69 9.82
CA ARG A 228 1.80 -4.48 10.48
C ARG A 228 1.90 -3.33 9.50
N ILE A 229 0.77 -2.95 8.91
CA ILE A 229 0.64 -1.91 7.90
C ILE A 229 -0.03 -0.71 8.56
N THR A 230 0.75 0.28 9.00
CA THR A 230 0.24 1.35 9.86
C THR A 230 0.56 2.75 9.35
N ASP A 231 -0.40 3.67 9.46
CA ASP A 231 -0.16 5.10 9.23
C ASP A 231 0.44 5.43 7.85
N ASN A 232 0.11 4.63 6.82
CA ASN A 232 0.48 4.91 5.43
C ASN A 232 -0.58 5.79 4.77
N THR A 233 -0.18 6.55 3.77
CA THR A 233 -1.06 7.38 2.94
C THR A 233 -1.01 6.89 1.51
N ILE A 234 -2.16 6.52 0.94
CA ILE A 234 -2.31 6.07 -0.44
C ILE A 234 -3.31 6.97 -1.16
N THR A 235 -2.87 7.64 -2.23
CA THR A 235 -3.72 8.64 -2.89
C THR A 235 -3.64 8.67 -4.41
N ASP A 236 -4.69 9.22 -5.01
CA ASP A 236 -4.68 9.73 -6.39
C ASP A 236 -4.31 8.65 -7.43
N ILE A 237 -4.96 7.49 -7.35
CA ILE A 237 -4.77 6.35 -8.26
C ILE A 237 -6.04 6.18 -9.13
N SER A 238 -5.87 6.34 -10.44
CA SER A 238 -6.97 6.45 -11.40
C SER A 238 -7.12 5.18 -12.24
N ALA A 239 -8.38 4.77 -12.47
CA ALA A 239 -8.75 3.75 -13.45
C ALA A 239 -8.95 4.35 -14.86
N THR A 240 -8.99 5.68 -14.97
CA THR A 240 -9.21 6.40 -16.24
C THR A 240 -7.93 6.49 -17.08
N GLY A 241 -8.09 6.59 -18.40
CA GLY A 241 -6.97 6.75 -19.34
C GLY A 241 -6.44 5.44 -19.94
N TYR A 242 -7.00 4.29 -19.59
CA TYR A 242 -6.60 2.98 -20.09
C TYR A 242 -7.65 2.38 -21.03
N ALA A 243 -7.20 1.65 -22.06
CA ALA A 243 -8.09 0.88 -22.93
C ALA A 243 -8.79 -0.26 -22.16
N ASN A 244 -8.04 -0.89 -21.24
CA ASN A 244 -8.54 -1.84 -20.26
C ASN A 244 -8.26 -1.26 -18.86
N PRO A 245 -9.26 -0.64 -18.21
CA PRO A 245 -9.10 -0.04 -16.89
C PRO A 245 -8.57 -1.02 -15.84
N PRO A 246 -7.58 -0.62 -15.00
CA PRO A 246 -7.16 -1.40 -13.85
C PRO A 246 -8.21 -1.37 -12.73
N HIS A 247 -7.95 -2.15 -11.68
CA HIS A 247 -8.65 -2.09 -10.39
C HIS A 247 -7.76 -1.38 -9.35
N PRO A 248 -7.74 -0.04 -9.32
CA PRO A 248 -6.89 0.67 -8.39
C PRO A 248 -7.43 0.55 -6.96
N ASP A 249 -6.91 -0.43 -6.20
CA ASP A 249 -7.23 -0.62 -4.79
C ASP A 249 -6.11 -0.05 -3.90
N CYS A 250 -6.45 0.48 -2.72
CA CYS A 250 -5.44 0.91 -1.76
C CYS A 250 -4.70 -0.28 -1.14
N PHE A 251 -5.44 -1.28 -0.65
CA PHE A 251 -4.90 -2.51 -0.08
C PHE A 251 -5.55 -3.72 -0.73
N GLN A 252 -4.75 -4.57 -1.37
CA GLN A 252 -5.24 -5.76 -2.07
C GLN A 252 -4.51 -7.02 -1.60
N THR A 253 -5.28 -8.07 -1.30
CA THR A 253 -4.79 -9.45 -1.14
C THR A 253 -5.72 -10.40 -1.89
N TYR A 254 -5.17 -11.54 -2.32
CA TYR A 254 -5.91 -12.64 -2.93
C TYR A 254 -5.20 -13.97 -2.68
N ASP A 255 -5.88 -15.09 -2.91
CA ASP A 255 -5.34 -16.43 -2.61
C ASP A 255 -4.84 -17.22 -3.83
N SER A 256 -4.86 -16.61 -5.02
CA SER A 256 -4.27 -17.22 -6.21
C SER A 256 -2.75 -17.03 -6.23
N ASN A 257 -2.02 -18.08 -5.82
CA ASN A 257 -0.56 -18.21 -5.91
C ASN A 257 0.28 -17.51 -4.83
N GLY A 258 -0.30 -17.11 -3.70
CA GLY A 258 0.42 -16.57 -2.53
C GLY A 258 0.39 -17.51 -1.31
N PRO A 259 1.25 -17.28 -0.30
CA PRO A 259 1.09 -17.93 1.00
C PRO A 259 -0.26 -17.55 1.64
N PRO A 260 -0.78 -18.35 2.58
CA PRO A 260 -1.98 -17.99 3.33
C PRO A 260 -1.78 -16.67 4.07
N THR A 261 -2.78 -15.80 4.03
CA THR A 261 -2.68 -14.44 4.58
C THR A 261 -3.47 -14.33 5.88
N TYR A 262 -2.79 -14.09 7.00
CA TYR A 262 -3.42 -14.02 8.33
C TYR A 262 -2.57 -13.23 9.34
N ASP A 263 -3.14 -12.82 10.48
CA ASP A 263 -2.46 -11.93 11.44
C ASP A 263 -1.89 -10.69 10.74
N VAL A 264 -2.68 -10.07 9.86
CA VAL A 264 -2.34 -8.80 9.20
C VAL A 264 -3.12 -7.68 9.86
N ALA A 265 -2.43 -6.71 10.45
CA ALA A 265 -3.06 -5.50 10.98
C ALA A 265 -2.84 -4.33 10.03
N ILE A 266 -3.93 -3.71 9.57
CA ILE A 266 -3.96 -2.52 8.72
C ILE A 266 -4.63 -1.41 9.53
N VAL A 267 -3.83 -0.53 10.13
CA VAL A 267 -4.30 0.38 11.19
C VAL A 267 -3.95 1.83 10.91
N GLY A 268 -4.92 2.74 11.04
CA GLY A 268 -4.66 4.19 10.98
C GLY A 268 -4.23 4.70 9.60
N ASN A 269 -4.40 3.92 8.53
CA ASN A 269 -4.00 4.33 7.19
C ASN A 269 -5.03 5.28 6.57
N THR A 270 -4.57 6.09 5.62
CA THR A 270 -5.41 6.97 4.81
C THR A 270 -5.41 6.53 3.35
N CYS A 271 -6.60 6.29 2.81
CA CYS A 271 -6.83 6.02 1.40
C CYS A 271 -7.73 7.12 0.84
N ARG A 272 -7.28 7.88 -0.16
CA ARG A 272 -8.06 9.02 -0.69
C ARG A 272 -7.93 9.14 -2.20
N ASN A 273 -9.05 9.36 -2.88
CA ASN A 273 -9.08 9.56 -4.33
C ASN A 273 -8.44 8.39 -5.11
N VAL A 274 -8.86 7.18 -4.76
CA VAL A 274 -8.45 5.93 -5.41
C VAL A 274 -9.72 5.31 -6.01
N ASP A 275 -9.69 4.99 -7.30
CA ASP A 275 -10.92 4.75 -8.06
C ASP A 275 -11.70 3.46 -7.73
N ALA A 276 -11.08 2.51 -7.02
CA ALA A 276 -11.73 1.29 -6.56
C ALA A 276 -11.82 1.21 -5.01
N GLN A 277 -11.34 0.14 -4.39
CA GLN A 277 -11.57 -0.13 -2.97
C GLN A 277 -10.45 0.44 -2.08
N CYS A 278 -10.82 0.74 -0.83
CA CYS A 278 -9.86 0.94 0.24
C CYS A 278 -9.20 -0.40 0.63
N LEU A 279 -9.99 -1.44 0.86
CA LEU A 279 -9.51 -2.80 1.09
C LEU A 279 -10.29 -3.79 0.22
N ILE A 280 -9.58 -4.67 -0.47
CA ILE A 280 -10.15 -5.87 -1.08
C ILE A 280 -9.40 -7.13 -0.62
N ALA A 281 -10.14 -8.17 -0.29
CA ALA A 281 -9.61 -9.50 0.00
C ALA A 281 -10.47 -10.58 -0.67
N THR A 282 -9.89 -11.31 -1.63
CA THR A 282 -10.62 -12.32 -2.42
C THR A 282 -10.01 -13.71 -2.35
N GLY A 283 -10.82 -14.69 -1.94
CA GLY A 283 -10.42 -16.09 -1.78
C GLY A 283 -10.98 -17.00 -2.88
N ASP A 284 -10.59 -16.76 -4.13
CA ASP A 284 -11.18 -17.42 -5.31
C ASP A 284 -10.77 -18.87 -5.52
N ARG A 285 -9.62 -19.29 -4.99
CA ARG A 285 -9.11 -20.66 -5.21
C ARG A 285 -9.33 -21.57 -4.02
N SER A 286 -8.84 -21.13 -2.87
CA SER A 286 -8.84 -21.86 -1.61
C SER A 286 -9.74 -21.25 -0.55
N GLY A 287 -10.16 -20.00 -0.69
CA GLY A 287 -10.87 -19.24 0.34
C GLY A 287 -9.99 -18.88 1.54
N ASN A 288 -8.67 -18.73 1.31
CA ASN A 288 -7.66 -18.56 2.37
C ASN A 288 -7.71 -19.66 3.46
N ARG A 289 -8.22 -20.87 3.15
CA ARG A 289 -8.49 -21.94 4.13
C ARG A 289 -7.27 -22.48 4.86
N ALA A 290 -6.08 -22.25 4.32
CA ALA A 290 -4.83 -22.64 4.97
C ALA A 290 -4.39 -21.66 6.08
N ALA A 291 -5.07 -20.52 6.23
CA ALA A 291 -4.91 -19.64 7.37
C ALA A 291 -5.46 -20.31 8.66
N PRO A 292 -4.79 -20.14 9.81
CA PRO A 292 -5.32 -20.58 11.10
C PRO A 292 -6.67 -19.92 11.43
N THR A 293 -7.53 -20.64 12.16
CA THR A 293 -8.86 -20.17 12.56
C THR A 293 -8.90 -19.51 13.94
N GLY A 294 -7.78 -19.49 14.67
CA GLY A 294 -7.71 -19.04 16.07
C GLY A 294 -7.61 -17.53 16.28
N GLY A 295 -7.67 -16.74 15.22
CA GLY A 295 -7.53 -15.28 15.27
C GLY A 295 -7.93 -14.61 13.96
N PRO A 296 -7.88 -13.27 13.90
CA PRO A 296 -8.23 -12.54 12.70
C PRO A 296 -7.26 -12.84 11.55
N SER A 297 -7.82 -13.01 10.35
CA SER A 297 -7.00 -13.03 9.13
C SER A 297 -6.49 -11.61 8.84
N ILE A 298 -7.38 -10.62 8.92
CA ILE A 298 -7.07 -9.20 8.74
C ILE A 298 -7.78 -8.42 9.85
N SER A 299 -7.06 -7.50 10.50
CA SER A 299 -7.63 -6.46 11.37
C SER A 299 -7.47 -5.11 10.69
N PHE A 300 -8.55 -4.57 10.15
CA PHE A 300 -8.63 -3.27 9.47
C PHE A 300 -9.29 -2.26 10.41
N ILE A 301 -8.47 -1.45 11.10
CA ILE A 301 -8.89 -0.66 12.26
C ILE A 301 -8.56 0.81 12.11
N GLY A 302 -9.54 1.69 12.33
CA GLY A 302 -9.32 3.13 12.43
C GLY A 302 -8.81 3.78 11.15
N ASN A 303 -9.02 3.16 9.98
CA ASN A 303 -8.57 3.70 8.71
C ASN A 303 -9.55 4.77 8.19
N THR A 304 -9.02 5.74 7.45
CA THR A 304 -9.82 6.74 6.73
C THR A 304 -9.86 6.37 5.26
N CYS A 305 -11.03 5.96 4.79
CA CYS A 305 -11.28 5.52 3.42
C CYS A 305 -12.17 6.54 2.69
N ALA A 306 -11.56 7.38 1.87
CA ALA A 306 -12.21 8.31 0.95
C ALA A 306 -11.97 7.87 -0.51
N SER A 307 -12.34 6.63 -0.84
CA SER A 307 -12.15 6.03 -2.17
C SER A 307 -13.34 6.32 -3.10
N ASN A 308 -13.14 6.23 -4.41
CA ASN A 308 -14.17 6.51 -5.42
C ASN A 308 -14.87 5.24 -5.93
N GLY A 309 -14.64 4.08 -5.33
CA GLY A 309 -15.36 2.84 -5.64
C GLY A 309 -16.82 2.85 -5.18
N ALA A 310 -17.60 1.87 -5.64
CA ALA A 310 -18.99 1.69 -5.20
C ALA A 310 -19.11 1.20 -3.74
N GLN A 311 -18.02 0.64 -3.22
CA GLN A 311 -17.80 0.25 -1.83
C GLN A 311 -16.35 0.53 -1.44
N ALA A 312 -16.07 0.75 -0.15
CA ALA A 312 -14.72 0.95 0.35
C ALA A 312 -14.05 -0.36 0.77
N VAL A 313 -14.79 -1.32 1.32
CA VAL A 313 -14.25 -2.63 1.71
C VAL A 313 -15.01 -3.74 1.00
N ASN A 314 -14.29 -4.68 0.40
CA ASN A 314 -14.85 -5.86 -0.26
C ASN A 314 -14.18 -7.16 0.22
N LEU A 315 -14.93 -7.98 0.94
CA LEU A 315 -14.51 -9.30 1.40
C LEU A 315 -15.31 -10.38 0.67
N ARG A 316 -14.60 -11.28 -0.03
CA ARG A 316 -15.22 -12.36 -0.81
C ARG A 316 -14.50 -13.67 -0.58
N SER A 317 -15.21 -14.68 -0.06
CA SER A 317 -14.63 -15.96 0.34
C SER A 317 -13.41 -15.79 1.27
N TRP A 318 -13.49 -14.83 2.20
CA TRP A 318 -12.38 -14.47 3.09
C TRP A 318 -12.85 -14.39 4.55
N PRO A 319 -12.57 -15.41 5.38
CA PRO A 319 -13.12 -15.50 6.73
C PRO A 319 -12.31 -14.70 7.77
N ASN A 320 -12.92 -14.50 8.94
CA ASN A 320 -12.30 -14.00 10.16
C ASN A 320 -11.65 -12.60 10.01
N VAL A 321 -12.32 -11.67 9.35
CA VAL A 321 -11.84 -10.28 9.23
C VAL A 321 -12.46 -9.41 10.31
N GLU A 322 -11.65 -8.58 10.96
CA GLU A 322 -12.10 -7.53 11.87
C GLU A 322 -12.07 -6.17 11.16
N LEU A 323 -13.21 -5.50 11.12
CA LEU A 323 -13.40 -4.17 10.56
C LEU A 323 -13.90 -3.25 11.68
N ARG A 324 -13.02 -2.41 12.24
CA ARG A 324 -13.36 -1.58 13.40
C ARG A 324 -13.09 -0.10 13.20
N ASP A 325 -14.04 0.73 13.59
CA ASP A 325 -13.85 2.19 13.72
C ASP A 325 -13.33 2.88 12.46
N ASN A 326 -13.62 2.33 11.28
CA ASN A 326 -13.19 2.92 10.01
C ASN A 326 -14.16 4.02 9.58
N LYS A 327 -13.61 5.08 8.99
CA LYS A 327 -14.37 6.20 8.43
C LYS A 327 -14.42 6.07 6.92
N ILE A 328 -15.61 5.92 6.37
CA ILE A 328 -15.84 5.67 4.96
C ILE A 328 -16.58 6.85 4.34
N SER A 329 -16.06 7.35 3.23
CA SER A 329 -16.68 8.37 2.38
C SER A 329 -16.24 8.16 0.94
N GLY A 330 -16.87 8.88 0.01
CA GLY A 330 -16.51 8.82 -1.40
C GLY A 330 -17.68 9.15 -2.31
N PRO A 331 -17.44 9.78 -3.48
CA PRO A 331 -18.50 10.29 -4.33
C PRO A 331 -19.41 9.20 -4.92
N ASN A 332 -18.89 7.98 -5.08
CA ASN A 332 -19.61 6.86 -5.69
C ASN A 332 -20.01 5.78 -4.67
N ILE A 333 -19.76 5.99 -3.38
CA ILE A 333 -20.08 4.98 -2.34
C ILE A 333 -21.59 4.77 -2.30
N THR A 334 -21.98 3.52 -2.54
CA THR A 334 -23.38 3.05 -2.41
C THR A 334 -23.61 2.24 -1.14
N ARG A 335 -22.54 1.63 -0.62
CA ARG A 335 -22.46 0.87 0.64
C ARG A 335 -21.01 0.92 1.14
N GLY A 336 -20.78 0.98 2.45
CA GLY A 336 -19.42 1.08 2.99
C GLY A 336 -18.60 -0.20 2.82
N ILE A 337 -19.15 -1.29 3.35
CA ILE A 337 -18.50 -2.59 3.50
C ILE A 337 -19.41 -3.64 2.87
N ILE A 338 -18.85 -4.50 2.00
CA ILE A 338 -19.54 -5.69 1.49
C ILE A 338 -18.81 -6.96 1.94
N ILE A 339 -19.58 -7.93 2.45
CA ILE A 339 -19.10 -9.23 2.95
C ILE A 339 -19.93 -10.34 2.31
N ILE A 340 -19.30 -11.11 1.42
CA ILE A 340 -19.98 -12.04 0.52
C ILE A 340 -19.24 -13.38 0.36
N ASP A 341 -19.94 -14.34 -0.24
CA ASP A 341 -19.41 -15.64 -0.68
C ASP A 341 -18.70 -16.45 0.40
N GLY A 342 -19.32 -16.56 1.58
CA GLY A 342 -18.83 -17.40 2.68
C GLY A 342 -17.72 -16.76 3.53
N SER A 343 -17.61 -15.42 3.51
CA SER A 343 -16.70 -14.64 4.36
C SER A 343 -17.19 -14.61 5.82
N THR A 344 -17.18 -15.79 6.47
CA THR A 344 -17.75 -16.05 7.79
C THR A 344 -16.85 -15.59 8.94
N GLY A 345 -17.42 -15.45 10.14
CA GLY A 345 -16.66 -15.09 11.34
C GLY A 345 -16.14 -13.65 11.37
N CYS A 346 -16.69 -12.76 10.54
CA CYS A 346 -16.24 -11.37 10.49
C CYS A 346 -16.80 -10.55 11.66
N VAL A 347 -16.00 -9.63 12.19
CA VAL A 347 -16.44 -8.69 13.24
C VAL A 347 -16.43 -7.28 12.69
N VAL A 348 -17.59 -6.64 12.62
CA VAL A 348 -17.79 -5.33 12.00
C VAL A 348 -18.39 -4.39 13.03
N VAL A 349 -17.58 -3.51 13.60
CA VAL A 349 -17.99 -2.68 14.76
C VAL A 349 -17.57 -1.23 14.61
N GLY A 350 -18.48 -0.30 14.91
CA GLY A 350 -18.12 1.13 15.05
C GLY A 350 -17.75 1.84 13.74
N ASN A 351 -17.96 1.23 12.58
CA ASN A 351 -17.65 1.86 11.30
C ASN A 351 -18.71 2.91 10.94
N THR A 352 -18.28 3.97 10.27
CA THR A 352 -19.16 5.05 9.81
C THR A 352 -19.07 5.22 8.31
N THR A 353 -20.21 5.38 7.62
CA THR A 353 -20.25 5.68 6.18
C THR A 353 -21.00 6.97 5.93
N ALA A 354 -20.36 7.97 5.32
CA ALA A 354 -20.94 9.28 5.07
C ALA A 354 -22.19 9.25 4.18
N ASP A 355 -22.90 10.38 4.14
CA ASP A 355 -24.03 10.67 3.25
C ASP A 355 -25.23 9.73 3.40
N GLY A 356 -25.47 9.23 4.62
CA GLY A 356 -26.61 8.37 4.91
C GLY A 356 -26.54 6.98 4.28
N LYS A 357 -25.41 6.59 3.68
CA LYS A 357 -25.28 5.33 2.94
C LYS A 357 -25.19 4.13 3.89
N PRO A 358 -25.75 2.96 3.53
CA PRO A 358 -25.60 1.75 4.33
C PRO A 358 -24.13 1.44 4.63
N THR A 359 -23.80 1.22 5.90
CA THR A 359 -22.42 0.95 6.29
C THR A 359 -21.98 -0.47 5.95
N VAL A 360 -22.85 -1.45 6.14
CA VAL A 360 -22.53 -2.88 6.01
C VAL A 360 -23.60 -3.58 5.21
N ASP A 361 -23.17 -4.34 4.20
CA ASP A 361 -23.97 -5.29 3.45
C ASP A 361 -23.34 -6.67 3.58
N ILE A 362 -24.10 -7.63 4.13
CA ILE A 362 -23.63 -8.99 4.39
C ILE A 362 -24.63 -9.99 3.82
N ASP A 363 -24.15 -10.88 2.95
CA ASP A 363 -24.99 -11.91 2.35
C ASP A 363 -25.29 -13.05 3.32
N ASN A 364 -26.25 -13.89 2.97
CA ASN A 364 -26.67 -14.99 3.83
C ASN A 364 -25.54 -16.01 4.08
N SER A 365 -24.66 -16.22 3.10
CA SER A 365 -23.57 -17.20 3.21
C SER A 365 -22.49 -16.76 4.20
N SER A 366 -22.34 -15.46 4.43
CA SER A 366 -21.30 -14.88 5.29
C SER A 366 -21.78 -14.55 6.71
N ARG A 367 -23.08 -14.71 7.02
CA ARG A 367 -23.65 -14.39 8.35
C ARG A 367 -23.16 -15.29 9.48
N GLN A 368 -22.77 -16.53 9.18
CA GLN A 368 -22.39 -17.49 10.21
C GLN A 368 -21.18 -16.99 11.01
N GLY A 369 -21.33 -16.89 12.33
CA GLY A 369 -20.29 -16.43 13.25
C GLY A 369 -19.94 -14.94 13.15
N SER A 370 -20.55 -14.21 12.21
CA SER A 370 -20.26 -12.80 11.99
C SER A 370 -21.04 -11.91 12.96
N GLN A 371 -20.41 -10.84 13.42
CA GLN A 371 -20.97 -9.84 14.34
C GLN A 371 -20.98 -8.48 13.65
N VAL A 372 -22.14 -7.82 13.64
CA VAL A 372 -22.31 -6.50 13.01
C VAL A 372 -23.02 -5.59 14.00
N GLU A 373 -22.27 -4.71 14.64
CA GLU A 373 -22.76 -3.93 15.78
C GLU A 373 -22.29 -2.47 15.69
N HIS A 374 -23.13 -1.53 16.14
CA HIS A 374 -22.74 -0.12 16.29
C HIS A 374 -22.16 0.55 15.02
N ASN A 375 -22.53 0.07 13.83
CA ASN A 375 -22.17 0.71 12.56
C ASN A 375 -23.25 1.73 12.21
N SER A 376 -22.85 2.91 11.74
CA SER A 376 -23.80 3.99 11.44
C SER A 376 -23.60 4.59 10.06
N PRO A 377 -24.68 4.86 9.31
CA PRO A 377 -24.63 5.88 8.28
C PRO A 377 -24.33 7.21 9.00
N GLY A 378 -23.19 7.81 8.68
CA GLY A 378 -22.70 9.06 9.28
C GLY A 378 -23.41 10.30 8.77
#